data_AF-A0A353GF88-F1
#
_entry.id   AF-A0A353GF88-F1
#
_cell.length_a   1.000
_cell.length_b   1.000
_cell.length_c   1.000
_cell.angle_alpha   90.00
_cell.angle_beta   90.00
_cell.angle_gamma   90.00
#
_symmetry.space_group_name_H-M   'P 1'
#
loop_
_entity.id
_entity.type
_entity.pdbx_description
1 polymer ?
#
loop_
_entity_poly.entity_id
_entity_poly.type
_entity_poly.pdbx_seq_one_letter_code
_entity_poly.pdbx_strand_id
1 'polypeptide(L)'
;IFYAIWHYIKLTGDTEFLYKEGIELLVQMSRCMASWGGWSPRTGEFGFYGVMGPDEFHMFVNNNCYTNTLGKKMFEYTVATLEEMQKKEPKRYQDVVKKTKLDATEPKEWAKMAAKMRILKDKKTGLYEQHDGYFDLPHIDIEHLPLSLIPIYKNWPYIKIFRYDMLKQPDLLNLMYFFSNDYTAKEKLANYEFYEARTIHESSMSPALHSVLAAEVGKLEDAYSFLAYASRLDLDNYNRNTDQGLHATASSGVWAGVISGFGGLRTDMEPLSFAPQIPKKWKSYKFRLFYRGSRIQVSVNKTNATFEVISGDAVDVTIFGKRRTVTSDGITVKLKADK
;
A
#
# COMPACT_ATOMS: atom_id res chain seq x y z
N ILE A 1 7.07 -8.52 -3.14
CA ILE A 1 7.62 -9.52 -2.20
C ILE A 1 8.24 -8.86 -0.98
N PHE A 2 9.24 -7.96 -1.12
CA PHE A 2 9.81 -7.19 0.00
C PHE A 2 8.76 -6.66 0.99
N TYR A 3 7.74 -5.94 0.51
CA TYR A 3 6.69 -5.38 1.37
C TYR A 3 5.98 -6.47 2.20
N ALA A 4 5.73 -7.65 1.63
CA ALA A 4 5.09 -8.74 2.35
C ALA A 4 5.98 -9.27 3.48
N ILE A 5 7.30 -9.41 3.24
CA ILE A 5 8.27 -9.78 4.30
C ILE A 5 8.27 -8.70 5.39
N TRP A 6 8.48 -7.44 5.00
CA TRP A 6 8.50 -6.33 5.95
C TRP A 6 7.21 -6.24 6.78
N HIS A 7 6.05 -6.35 6.13
CA HIS A 7 4.75 -6.27 6.79
C HIS A 7 4.50 -7.48 7.71
N TYR A 8 4.89 -8.69 7.28
CA TYR A 8 4.81 -9.89 8.10
C TYR A 8 5.64 -9.74 9.38
N ILE A 9 6.90 -9.32 9.27
CA ILE A 9 7.78 -9.09 10.42
C ILE A 9 7.22 -8.01 11.33
N LYS A 10 6.69 -6.92 10.76
CA LYS A 10 6.12 -5.82 11.54
C LYS A 10 4.91 -6.23 12.38
N LEU A 11 4.06 -7.11 11.84
CA LEU A 11 2.87 -7.60 12.54
C LEU A 11 3.15 -8.74 13.53
N THR A 12 4.11 -9.61 13.22
CA THR A 12 4.35 -10.84 14.00
C THR A 12 5.53 -10.71 14.98
N GLY A 13 6.55 -9.91 14.63
CA GLY A 13 7.82 -9.89 15.34
C GLY A 13 8.72 -11.11 15.05
N ASP A 14 8.42 -11.91 14.03
CA ASP A 14 9.13 -13.17 13.74
C ASP A 14 10.53 -12.96 13.13
N THR A 15 11.46 -12.52 13.98
CA THR A 15 12.88 -12.33 13.63
C THR A 15 13.56 -13.65 13.24
N GLU A 16 13.04 -14.80 13.69
CA GLU A 16 13.57 -16.11 13.32
C GLU A 16 13.37 -16.35 11.82
N PHE A 17 12.15 -16.15 11.30
CA PHE A 17 11.90 -16.19 9.86
C PHE A 17 12.76 -15.17 9.10
N LEU A 18 12.87 -13.93 9.59
CA LEU A 18 13.65 -12.88 8.92
C LEU A 18 15.11 -13.29 8.73
N TYR A 19 15.76 -13.76 9.80
CA TYR A 19 17.20 -14.04 9.78
C TYR A 19 17.53 -15.37 9.11
N LYS A 20 16.57 -16.31 9.07
CA LYS A 20 16.77 -17.63 8.48
C LYS A 20 16.45 -17.65 6.98
N GLU A 21 15.35 -17.05 6.57
CA GLU A 21 14.81 -17.15 5.20
C GLU A 21 14.62 -15.78 4.55
N GLY A 22 14.07 -14.81 5.28
CA GLY A 22 13.70 -13.50 4.74
C GLY A 22 14.90 -12.71 4.21
N ILE A 23 16.03 -12.74 4.90
CA ILE A 23 17.22 -11.96 4.56
C ILE A 23 17.85 -12.37 3.24
N GLU A 24 17.83 -13.66 2.91
CA GLU A 24 18.32 -14.14 1.60
C GLU A 24 17.48 -13.56 0.47
N LEU A 25 16.15 -13.59 0.60
CA LEU A 25 15.25 -12.99 -0.38
C LEU A 25 15.49 -11.48 -0.52
N LEU A 26 15.68 -10.77 0.59
CA LEU A 26 15.97 -9.34 0.61
C LEU A 26 17.29 -9.00 -0.12
N VAL A 27 18.35 -9.77 0.12
CA VAL A 27 19.64 -9.64 -0.57
C VAL A 27 19.48 -9.87 -2.07
N GLN A 28 18.81 -10.95 -2.49
CA GLN A 28 18.65 -11.26 -3.92
C GLN A 28 17.75 -10.25 -4.64
N MET A 29 16.66 -9.80 -4.01
CA MET A 29 15.83 -8.74 -4.57
C MET A 29 16.60 -7.42 -4.69
N SER A 30 17.43 -7.08 -3.68
CA SER A 30 18.28 -5.88 -3.74
C SER A 30 19.29 -5.95 -4.87
N ARG A 31 19.96 -7.10 -5.09
CA ARG A 31 20.83 -7.31 -6.27
C ARG A 31 20.08 -7.13 -7.58
N CYS A 32 18.92 -7.75 -7.71
CA CYS A 32 18.09 -7.66 -8.90
C CYS A 32 17.73 -6.20 -9.23
N MET A 33 17.16 -5.48 -8.26
CA MET A 33 16.78 -4.08 -8.46
C MET A 33 18.01 -3.19 -8.70
N ALA A 34 19.11 -3.39 -7.96
CA ALA A 34 20.34 -2.63 -8.18
C ALA A 34 20.91 -2.84 -9.60
N SER A 35 20.74 -4.04 -10.18
CA SER A 35 21.16 -4.33 -11.55
C SER A 35 20.26 -3.73 -12.63
N TRP A 36 18.99 -3.45 -12.32
CA TRP A 36 18.01 -2.88 -13.25
C TRP A 36 17.94 -1.36 -13.20
N GLY A 37 18.23 -0.76 -12.04
CA GLY A 37 18.25 0.69 -11.89
C GLY A 37 19.51 1.33 -12.47
N GLY A 38 19.46 2.63 -12.70
CA GLY A 38 20.56 3.39 -13.28
C GLY A 38 20.77 4.74 -12.61
N TRP A 39 21.99 5.25 -12.72
CA TRP A 39 22.34 6.61 -12.30
C TRP A 39 22.12 7.59 -13.46
N SER A 40 21.32 8.62 -13.22
CA SER A 40 21.14 9.72 -14.16
C SER A 40 22.42 10.55 -14.23
N PRO A 41 23.11 10.66 -15.40
CA PRO A 41 24.27 11.53 -15.53
C PRO A 41 23.89 13.02 -15.44
N ARG A 42 22.60 13.35 -15.65
CA ARG A 42 22.09 14.71 -15.58
C ARG A 42 21.84 15.17 -14.14
N THR A 43 21.22 14.32 -13.32
CA THR A 43 20.75 14.71 -11.98
C THR A 43 21.59 14.11 -10.86
N GLY A 44 22.39 13.07 -11.14
CA GLY A 44 23.12 12.31 -10.13
C GLY A 44 22.21 11.48 -9.21
N GLU A 45 20.94 11.32 -9.58
CA GLU A 45 19.96 10.50 -8.88
C GLU A 45 19.95 9.07 -9.43
N PHE A 46 19.54 8.13 -8.61
CA PHE A 46 19.28 6.74 -9.01
C PHE A 46 17.79 6.56 -9.30
N GLY A 47 17.45 5.72 -10.27
CA GLY A 47 16.06 5.43 -10.60
C GLY A 47 15.89 4.21 -11.48
N PHE A 48 14.64 3.82 -11.71
CA PHE A 48 14.29 2.73 -12.61
C PHE A 48 13.74 3.27 -13.93
N TYR A 49 14.17 2.69 -15.05
CA TYR A 49 13.91 3.18 -16.40
C TYR A 49 13.24 2.10 -17.24
N GLY A 50 12.36 2.49 -18.17
CA GLY A 50 11.64 1.55 -19.04
C GLY A 50 10.75 0.57 -18.27
N VAL A 51 10.18 1.02 -17.14
CA VAL A 51 9.35 0.19 -16.26
C VAL A 51 7.86 0.35 -16.56
N MET A 52 7.06 -0.46 -15.89
CA MET A 52 5.60 -0.35 -15.80
C MET A 52 5.24 -0.46 -14.32
N GLY A 53 4.51 0.52 -13.79
CA GLY A 53 4.00 0.48 -12.43
C GLY A 53 2.78 -0.44 -12.30
N PRO A 54 2.06 -0.41 -11.17
CA PRO A 54 0.77 -1.06 -11.04
C PRO A 54 -0.24 -0.62 -12.10
N ASP A 55 -0.16 0.63 -12.58
CA ASP A 55 -0.97 1.08 -13.70
C ASP A 55 -0.41 0.58 -15.04
N GLU A 56 -1.04 -0.46 -15.58
CA GLU A 56 -0.66 -1.07 -16.86
C GLU A 56 -1.07 -0.25 -18.09
N PHE A 57 -1.70 0.92 -17.90
CA PHE A 57 -1.95 1.86 -18.98
C PHE A 57 -0.77 2.78 -19.26
N HIS A 58 0.36 2.60 -18.56
CA HIS A 58 1.58 3.36 -18.82
C HIS A 58 2.79 2.42 -18.86
N MET A 59 3.25 2.08 -20.07
CA MET A 59 4.39 1.19 -20.30
C MET A 59 5.66 1.95 -20.70
N PHE A 60 6.82 1.35 -20.41
CA PHE A 60 8.15 1.90 -20.72
C PHE A 60 8.40 3.30 -20.12
N VAL A 61 7.77 3.57 -18.99
CA VAL A 61 7.91 4.85 -18.30
C VAL A 61 9.17 4.88 -17.44
N ASN A 62 9.62 6.08 -17.10
CA ASN A 62 10.80 6.28 -16.27
C ASN A 62 10.39 6.80 -14.90
N ASN A 63 11.11 6.35 -13.88
CA ASN A 63 10.97 6.84 -12.52
C ASN A 63 9.54 6.77 -11.96
N ASN A 64 8.82 5.68 -12.27
CA ASN A 64 7.51 5.44 -11.70
C ASN A 64 7.59 5.51 -10.16
N CYS A 65 6.77 6.37 -9.55
CA CYS A 65 6.88 6.71 -8.14
C CYS A 65 6.66 5.48 -7.25
N TYR A 66 5.72 4.60 -7.60
CA TYR A 66 5.50 3.33 -6.91
C TYR A 66 6.75 2.46 -6.91
N THR A 67 7.33 2.23 -8.09
CA THR A 67 8.51 1.37 -8.29
C THR A 67 9.74 1.93 -7.58
N ASN A 68 10.03 3.22 -7.76
CA ASN A 68 11.17 3.88 -7.12
C ASN A 68 11.02 3.87 -5.59
N THR A 69 9.82 4.15 -5.05
CA THR A 69 9.60 4.14 -3.59
C THR A 69 9.76 2.74 -3.00
N LEU A 70 9.22 1.70 -3.63
CA LEU A 70 9.39 0.33 -3.15
C LEU A 70 10.85 -0.13 -3.24
N GLY A 71 11.56 0.21 -4.32
CA GLY A 71 12.98 -0.07 -4.45
C GLY A 71 13.80 0.59 -3.34
N LYS A 72 13.54 1.88 -3.06
CA LYS A 72 14.18 2.63 -1.97
C LYS A 72 13.96 1.95 -0.62
N LYS A 73 12.70 1.68 -0.27
CA LYS A 73 12.36 1.07 1.03
C LYS A 73 12.92 -0.34 1.17
N MET A 74 12.98 -1.10 0.08
CA MET A 74 13.61 -2.42 0.08
C MET A 74 15.11 -2.33 0.37
N PHE A 75 15.83 -1.42 -0.28
CA PHE A 75 17.25 -1.21 0.00
C PHE A 75 17.48 -0.79 1.44
N GLU A 76 16.73 0.20 1.94
CA GLU A 76 16.80 0.66 3.33
C GLU A 76 16.56 -0.48 4.32
N TYR A 77 15.52 -1.28 4.11
CA TYR A 77 15.18 -2.37 5.01
C TYR A 77 16.21 -3.51 4.96
N THR A 78 16.73 -3.83 3.78
CA THR A 78 17.77 -4.87 3.62
C THR A 78 19.05 -4.46 4.35
N VAL A 79 19.51 -3.22 4.15
CA VAL A 79 20.70 -2.68 4.82
C VAL A 79 20.51 -2.67 6.33
N ALA A 80 19.38 -2.12 6.82
CA ALA A 80 19.09 -2.09 8.25
C ALA A 80 19.04 -3.49 8.88
N THR A 81 18.48 -4.48 8.17
CA THR A 81 18.42 -5.86 8.64
C THR A 81 19.82 -6.48 8.73
N LEU A 82 20.67 -6.29 7.71
CA LEU A 82 22.05 -6.78 7.72
C LEU A 82 22.88 -6.16 8.86
N GLU A 83 22.76 -4.85 9.06
CA GLU A 83 23.43 -4.14 10.15
C GLU A 83 22.96 -4.61 11.53
N GLU A 84 21.66 -4.84 11.68
CA GLU A 84 21.10 -5.37 12.92
C GLU A 84 21.62 -6.79 13.20
N MET A 85 21.60 -7.67 12.19
CA MET A 85 22.12 -9.03 12.30
C MET A 85 23.61 -9.02 12.66
N GLN A 86 24.40 -8.14 12.06
CA GLN A 86 25.83 -8.03 12.39
C GLN A 86 26.05 -7.68 13.86
N LYS A 87 25.19 -6.83 14.44
CA LYS A 87 25.28 -6.39 15.84
C LYS A 87 24.72 -7.41 16.83
N LYS A 88 23.55 -7.98 16.55
CA LYS A 88 22.80 -8.83 17.49
C LYS A 88 23.07 -10.33 17.30
N GLU A 89 23.28 -10.78 16.06
CA GLU A 89 23.37 -12.19 15.67
C GLU A 89 24.57 -12.44 14.73
N PRO A 90 25.81 -12.13 15.15
CA PRO A 90 26.97 -12.10 14.25
C PRO A 90 27.26 -13.46 13.59
N LYS A 91 26.94 -14.58 14.26
CA LYS A 91 27.10 -15.92 13.67
C LYS A 91 26.16 -16.13 12.48
N ARG A 92 24.87 -15.80 12.64
CA ARG A 92 23.87 -15.90 11.56
C ARG A 92 24.19 -14.94 10.42
N TYR A 93 24.70 -13.74 10.73
CA TYR A 93 25.19 -12.81 9.71
C TYR A 93 26.31 -13.45 8.87
N GLN A 94 27.30 -14.10 9.50
CA GLN A 94 28.38 -14.79 8.77
C GLN A 94 27.86 -15.97 7.93
N ASP A 95 26.86 -16.71 8.42
CA ASP A 95 26.22 -17.77 7.65
C ASP A 95 25.52 -17.21 6.39
N VAL A 96 24.81 -16.08 6.52
CA VAL A 96 24.20 -15.38 5.38
C VAL A 96 25.26 -14.88 4.40
N VAL A 97 26.33 -14.25 4.88
CA VAL A 97 27.44 -13.80 4.04
C VAL A 97 28.02 -14.98 3.24
N LYS A 98 28.26 -16.12 3.90
CA LYS A 98 28.78 -17.33 3.25
C LYS A 98 27.80 -17.91 2.24
N LYS A 99 26.52 -18.03 2.60
CA LYS A 99 25.47 -18.61 1.75
C LYS A 99 25.21 -17.77 0.51
N THR A 100 25.07 -16.46 0.69
CA THR A 100 24.71 -15.52 -0.38
C THR A 100 25.93 -14.96 -1.12
N LYS A 101 27.14 -15.20 -0.62
CA LYS A 101 28.39 -14.55 -1.06
C LYS A 101 28.23 -13.03 -1.05
N LEU A 102 27.69 -12.49 0.04
CA LEU A 102 27.45 -11.05 0.17
C LEU A 102 28.79 -10.31 0.19
N ASP A 103 29.00 -9.42 -0.78
CA ASP A 103 30.16 -8.56 -0.81
C ASP A 103 29.94 -7.35 0.13
N ALA A 104 30.98 -6.97 0.86
CA ALA A 104 30.90 -5.90 1.87
C ALA A 104 30.62 -4.51 1.28
N THR A 105 30.77 -4.34 -0.04
CA THR A 105 30.44 -3.10 -0.76
C THR A 105 28.97 -3.02 -1.15
N GLU A 106 28.28 -4.15 -1.32
CA GLU A 106 26.89 -4.16 -1.80
C GLU A 106 25.92 -3.39 -0.90
N PRO A 107 25.89 -3.59 0.44
CA PRO A 107 25.01 -2.81 1.31
C PRO A 107 25.30 -1.31 1.26
N LYS A 108 26.56 -0.91 1.05
CA LYS A 108 26.96 0.50 0.94
C LYS A 108 26.42 1.12 -0.35
N GLU A 109 26.50 0.38 -1.45
CA GLU A 109 25.94 0.84 -2.73
C GLU A 109 24.41 0.89 -2.69
N TRP A 110 23.73 -0.09 -2.08
CA TRP A 110 22.27 -0.04 -1.91
C TRP A 110 21.84 1.14 -1.04
N ALA A 111 22.55 1.43 0.04
CA ALA A 111 22.28 2.62 0.87
C ALA A 111 22.43 3.92 0.06
N LYS A 112 23.47 4.01 -0.79
CA LYS A 112 23.68 5.16 -1.68
C LYS A 112 22.57 5.29 -2.73
N MET A 113 22.16 4.18 -3.35
CA MET A 113 21.03 4.14 -4.30
C MET A 113 19.74 4.59 -3.64
N ALA A 114 19.44 4.11 -2.44
CA ALA A 114 18.25 4.51 -1.67
C ALA A 114 18.25 6.01 -1.33
N ALA A 115 19.39 6.53 -0.85
CA ALA A 115 19.55 7.94 -0.49
C ALA A 115 19.42 8.89 -1.70
N LYS A 116 19.72 8.40 -2.91
CA LYS A 116 19.65 9.15 -4.16
C LYS A 116 18.50 8.72 -5.06
N MET A 117 17.56 7.90 -4.56
CA MET A 117 16.42 7.46 -5.35
C MET A 117 15.57 8.66 -5.76
N ARG A 118 15.30 8.78 -7.06
CA ARG A 118 14.44 9.82 -7.62
C ARG A 118 12.99 9.58 -7.22
N ILE A 119 12.38 10.53 -6.52
CA ILE A 119 10.97 10.49 -6.12
C ILE A 119 10.31 11.79 -6.57
N LEU A 120 9.29 11.68 -7.41
CA LEU A 120 8.70 12.82 -8.11
C LEU A 120 7.62 13.45 -7.26
N LYS A 121 7.96 14.49 -6.50
CA LYS A 121 7.03 15.24 -5.67
C LYS A 121 7.09 16.72 -6.01
N ASP A 122 5.95 17.30 -6.41
CA ASP A 122 5.80 18.74 -6.45
C ASP A 122 5.57 19.28 -5.05
N LYS A 123 6.52 20.07 -4.55
CA LYS A 123 6.47 20.66 -3.21
C LYS A 123 5.38 21.72 -3.04
N LYS A 124 4.91 22.34 -4.14
CA LYS A 124 3.88 23.39 -4.08
C LYS A 124 2.49 22.79 -3.90
N THR A 125 2.16 21.80 -4.73
CA THR A 125 0.85 21.14 -4.72
C THR A 125 0.77 20.00 -3.71
N GLY A 126 1.90 19.35 -3.40
CA GLY A 126 1.95 18.11 -2.64
C GLY A 126 1.59 16.87 -3.48
N LEU A 127 1.39 17.03 -4.79
CA LEU A 127 1.17 15.93 -5.71
C LEU A 127 2.48 15.20 -5.99
N TYR A 128 2.39 13.87 -6.02
CA TYR A 128 3.46 13.04 -6.55
C TYR A 128 3.12 12.72 -8.00
N GLU A 129 4.08 12.87 -8.90
CA GLU A 129 3.90 12.51 -10.29
C GLU A 129 4.05 11.00 -10.45
N GLN A 130 3.13 10.34 -11.18
CA GLN A 130 3.11 8.89 -11.31
C GLN A 130 4.41 8.34 -11.92
N HIS A 131 4.94 9.02 -12.93
CA HIS A 131 6.23 8.77 -13.58
C HIS A 131 6.69 10.05 -14.28
N ASP A 132 7.94 10.14 -14.74
CA ASP A 132 8.41 11.35 -15.43
C ASP A 132 7.50 11.70 -16.62
N GLY A 133 7.01 12.94 -16.67
CA GLY A 133 6.19 13.48 -17.77
C GLY A 133 4.71 13.10 -17.73
N TYR A 134 4.24 12.44 -16.66
CA TYR A 134 2.84 12.08 -16.52
C TYR A 134 1.92 13.32 -16.49
N PHE A 135 2.33 14.40 -15.82
CA PHE A 135 1.50 15.62 -15.73
C PHE A 135 1.35 16.36 -17.07
N ASP A 136 2.20 16.04 -18.06
CA ASP A 136 2.15 16.62 -19.40
C ASP A 136 1.28 15.80 -20.38
N LEU A 137 0.72 14.66 -19.92
CA LEU A 137 -0.10 13.82 -20.77
C LEU A 137 -1.44 14.49 -21.10
N PRO A 138 -1.95 14.33 -22.34
CA PRO A 138 -3.29 14.75 -22.70
C PRO A 138 -4.35 14.22 -21.73
N HIS A 139 -5.18 15.12 -21.21
CA HIS A 139 -6.25 14.75 -20.31
C HIS A 139 -7.38 14.02 -21.07
N ILE A 140 -7.92 12.97 -20.46
CA ILE A 140 -9.19 12.39 -20.87
C ILE A 140 -10.20 12.36 -19.73
N ASP A 141 -11.40 12.85 -20.02
CA ASP A 141 -12.51 12.82 -19.09
C ASP A 141 -13.13 11.42 -19.07
N ILE A 142 -12.84 10.67 -18.01
CA ILE A 142 -13.31 9.29 -17.85
C ILE A 142 -14.79 9.18 -17.54
N GLU A 143 -15.41 10.22 -16.97
CA GLU A 143 -16.83 10.21 -16.61
C GLU A 143 -17.73 10.21 -17.85
N HIS A 144 -17.25 10.84 -18.92
CA HIS A 144 -17.96 10.96 -20.20
C HIS A 144 -17.61 9.87 -21.21
N LEU A 145 -16.82 8.85 -20.84
CA LEU A 145 -16.54 7.70 -21.72
C LEU A 145 -17.80 6.84 -21.89
N PRO A 146 -18.20 6.52 -23.14
CA PRO A 146 -19.32 5.62 -23.37
C PRO A 146 -19.10 4.25 -22.72
N LEU A 147 -20.08 3.75 -21.97
CA LEU A 147 -20.04 2.42 -21.33
C LEU A 147 -19.78 1.27 -22.32
N SER A 148 -20.11 1.45 -23.60
CA SER A 148 -19.81 0.49 -24.66
C SER A 148 -18.31 0.27 -24.90
N LEU A 149 -17.46 1.21 -24.45
CA LEU A 149 -16.01 1.10 -24.55
C LEU A 149 -15.38 0.29 -23.41
N ILE A 150 -16.13 -0.03 -22.35
CA ILE A 150 -15.61 -0.79 -21.20
C ILE A 150 -15.83 -2.29 -21.45
N PRO A 151 -14.79 -3.14 -21.37
CA PRO A 151 -13.39 -2.85 -21.01
C PRO A 151 -12.59 -2.12 -22.11
N ILE A 152 -11.80 -1.11 -21.73
CA ILE A 152 -11.04 -0.24 -22.65
C ILE A 152 -10.07 -1.06 -23.49
N TYR A 153 -9.36 -2.03 -22.89
CA TYR A 153 -8.36 -2.83 -23.61
C TYR A 153 -8.94 -3.70 -24.73
N LYS A 154 -10.25 -3.99 -24.72
CA LYS A 154 -10.91 -4.72 -25.82
C LYS A 154 -11.36 -3.82 -26.96
N ASN A 155 -11.59 -2.54 -26.68
CA ASN A 155 -12.22 -1.61 -27.61
C ASN A 155 -11.23 -0.60 -28.20
N TRP A 156 -10.11 -0.33 -27.53
CA TRP A 156 -9.10 0.64 -27.96
C TRP A 156 -7.77 -0.04 -28.28
N PRO A 157 -7.03 0.44 -29.31
CA PRO A 157 -5.67 -0.01 -29.52
C PRO A 157 -4.78 0.48 -28.38
N TYR A 158 -3.87 -0.36 -27.91
CA TYR A 158 -2.95 -0.05 -26.82
C TYR A 158 -2.19 1.27 -26.99
N ILE A 159 -1.74 1.59 -28.20
CA ILE A 159 -1.06 2.87 -28.50
C ILE A 159 -1.92 4.10 -28.23
N LYS A 160 -3.25 3.96 -28.26
CA LYS A 160 -4.17 5.02 -27.86
C LYS A 160 -4.29 5.11 -26.34
N ILE A 161 -4.31 3.97 -25.64
CA ILE A 161 -4.46 3.91 -24.18
C ILE A 161 -3.27 4.60 -23.50
N PHE A 162 -2.05 4.30 -23.94
CA PHE A 162 -0.81 4.69 -23.26
C PHE A 162 -0.43 6.18 -23.26
N ARG A 163 -1.22 7.03 -23.91
CA ARG A 163 -0.87 8.44 -24.18
C ARG A 163 -1.82 9.44 -23.54
N TYR A 164 -2.69 9.00 -22.63
CA TYR A 164 -3.59 9.86 -21.86
C TYR A 164 -3.33 9.68 -20.37
N ASP A 165 -3.74 10.66 -19.57
CA ASP A 165 -3.64 10.60 -18.10
C ASP A 165 -4.67 9.67 -17.42
N MET A 166 -5.19 8.66 -18.14
CA MET A 166 -6.15 7.69 -17.60
C MET A 166 -5.42 6.49 -17.03
N LEU A 167 -5.73 6.15 -15.77
CA LEU A 167 -5.19 4.98 -15.09
C LEU A 167 -6.15 3.79 -15.19
N LYS A 168 -5.58 2.60 -15.35
CA LYS A 168 -6.31 1.33 -15.19
C LYS A 168 -6.75 1.11 -13.73
N GLN A 169 -5.83 1.39 -12.80
CA GLN A 169 -5.91 1.02 -11.40
C GLN A 169 -4.98 1.91 -10.56
N PRO A 170 -5.08 1.90 -9.22
CA PRO A 170 -4.19 2.68 -8.38
C PRO A 170 -2.73 2.31 -8.66
N ASP A 171 -1.89 3.33 -8.79
CA ASP A 171 -0.44 3.22 -8.87
C ASP A 171 0.19 3.86 -7.63
N LEU A 172 0.37 5.19 -7.65
CA LEU A 172 0.85 5.99 -6.52
C LEU A 172 0.02 5.75 -5.25
N LEU A 173 -1.30 5.68 -5.39
CA LEU A 173 -2.22 5.53 -4.25
C LEU A 173 -1.96 4.25 -3.45
N ASN A 174 -1.35 3.20 -4.02
CA ASN A 174 -0.92 2.04 -3.24
C ASN A 174 0.13 2.42 -2.18
N LEU A 175 1.05 3.34 -2.48
CA LEU A 175 2.06 3.78 -1.52
C LEU A 175 1.43 4.47 -0.32
N MET A 176 0.38 5.26 -0.54
CA MET A 176 -0.35 5.95 0.54
C MET A 176 -1.14 4.99 1.43
N TYR A 177 -1.46 3.79 0.93
CA TYR A 177 -2.01 2.71 1.73
C TYR A 177 -0.90 1.94 2.48
N PHE A 178 0.15 1.51 1.77
CA PHE A 178 1.24 0.69 2.32
C PHE A 178 2.12 1.42 3.33
N PHE A 179 2.37 2.71 3.10
CA PHE A 179 3.26 3.57 3.89
C PHE A 179 2.54 4.86 4.26
N SER A 180 1.31 4.72 4.74
CA SER A 180 0.41 5.81 5.08
C SER A 180 1.05 6.91 5.94
N ASN A 181 1.89 6.58 6.91
CA ASN A 181 2.54 7.52 7.80
C ASN A 181 3.64 8.37 7.13
N ASP A 182 4.08 8.01 5.93
CA ASP A 182 5.03 8.82 5.14
C ASP A 182 4.37 10.05 4.51
N TYR A 183 3.02 10.11 4.51
CA TYR A 183 2.25 11.15 3.84
C TYR A 183 1.37 11.90 4.83
N THR A 184 1.36 13.22 4.70
CA THR A 184 0.45 14.08 5.45
C THR A 184 -0.99 13.90 4.97
N ALA A 185 -1.97 14.24 5.82
CA ALA A 185 -3.38 14.21 5.44
C ALA A 185 -3.69 15.08 4.20
N LYS A 186 -3.01 16.23 4.07
CA LYS A 186 -3.15 17.12 2.92
C LYS A 186 -2.64 16.48 1.63
N GLU A 187 -1.48 15.81 1.69
CA GLU A 187 -0.94 15.09 0.52
C GLU A 187 -1.83 13.93 0.11
N LYS A 188 -2.35 13.16 1.09
CA LYS A 188 -3.27 12.05 0.80
C LYS A 188 -4.54 12.55 0.10
N LEU A 189 -5.16 13.61 0.61
CA LEU A 189 -6.35 14.20 0.00
C LEU A 189 -6.06 14.69 -1.42
N ALA A 190 -5.00 15.49 -1.60
CA ALA A 190 -4.65 16.05 -2.91
C ALA A 190 -4.39 14.97 -3.96
N ASN A 191 -3.63 13.94 -3.62
CA ASN A 191 -3.33 12.86 -4.55
C ASN A 191 -4.55 11.94 -4.75
N TYR A 192 -5.34 11.66 -3.72
CA TYR A 192 -6.59 10.90 -3.87
C TYR A 192 -7.51 11.58 -4.88
N GLU A 193 -7.82 12.87 -4.70
CA GLU A 193 -8.73 13.60 -5.59
C GLU A 193 -8.18 13.72 -7.02
N PHE A 194 -6.86 13.86 -7.16
CA PHE A 194 -6.23 13.94 -8.47
C PHE A 194 -6.26 12.60 -9.23
N TYR A 195 -5.91 11.50 -8.57
CA TYR A 195 -5.77 10.19 -9.22
C TYR A 195 -7.07 9.40 -9.31
N GLU A 196 -7.99 9.56 -8.37
CA GLU A 196 -9.30 8.89 -8.42
C GLU A 196 -10.11 9.37 -9.63
N ALA A 197 -10.17 10.68 -9.87
CA ALA A 197 -10.82 11.29 -11.04
C ALA A 197 -10.22 10.87 -12.39
N ARG A 198 -9.09 10.14 -12.38
CA ARG A 198 -8.39 9.64 -13.57
C ARG A 198 -8.38 8.12 -13.67
N THR A 199 -8.91 7.40 -12.68
CA THR A 199 -8.85 5.94 -12.65
C THR A 199 -10.15 5.33 -13.17
N ILE A 200 -10.07 4.53 -14.24
CA ILE A 200 -11.26 3.87 -14.83
C ILE A 200 -11.72 2.61 -14.06
N HIS A 201 -10.94 2.19 -13.07
CA HIS A 201 -11.21 1.04 -12.19
C HIS A 201 -11.42 -0.31 -12.91
N GLU A 202 -10.73 -0.53 -14.03
CA GLU A 202 -10.87 -1.76 -14.83
C GLU A 202 -10.21 -2.98 -14.19
N SER A 203 -9.32 -2.75 -13.23
CA SER A 203 -8.79 -3.79 -12.36
C SER A 203 -9.70 -4.07 -11.18
N SER A 204 -9.95 -5.35 -10.90
CA SER A 204 -10.78 -5.80 -9.78
C SER A 204 -10.26 -5.37 -8.39
N MET A 205 -8.97 -5.02 -8.30
CA MET A 205 -8.34 -4.50 -7.08
C MET A 205 -8.65 -3.02 -6.83
N SER A 206 -8.91 -2.26 -7.90
CA SER A 206 -8.96 -0.80 -7.88
C SER A 206 -10.01 -0.23 -6.91
N PRO A 207 -11.27 -0.69 -6.92
CA PRO A 207 -12.32 -0.11 -6.06
C PRO A 207 -12.01 -0.30 -4.57
N ALA A 208 -11.51 -1.48 -4.17
CA ALA A 208 -11.24 -1.77 -2.77
C ALA A 208 -10.17 -0.83 -2.17
N LEU A 209 -9.11 -0.53 -2.92
CA LEU A 209 -8.08 0.40 -2.44
C LEU A 209 -8.61 1.84 -2.38
N HIS A 210 -9.36 2.28 -3.39
CA HIS A 210 -10.01 3.59 -3.37
C HIS A 210 -10.95 3.71 -2.17
N SER A 211 -11.69 2.65 -1.83
CA SER A 211 -12.51 2.61 -0.61
C SER A 211 -11.70 2.89 0.66
N VAL A 212 -10.54 2.26 0.80
CA VAL A 212 -9.66 2.47 1.97
C VAL A 212 -9.21 3.92 2.09
N LEU A 213 -8.76 4.51 0.98
CA LEU A 213 -8.24 5.87 0.97
C LEU A 213 -9.36 6.91 1.10
N ALA A 214 -10.51 6.68 0.44
CA ALA A 214 -11.70 7.51 0.57
C ALA A 214 -12.13 7.65 2.03
N ALA A 215 -12.16 6.53 2.78
CA ALA A 215 -12.47 6.55 4.20
C ALA A 215 -11.44 7.38 4.98
N GLU A 216 -10.16 7.21 4.69
CA GLU A 216 -9.07 7.95 5.34
C GLU A 216 -9.15 9.46 5.11
N VAL A 217 -9.48 9.88 3.88
CA VAL A 217 -9.57 11.31 3.52
C VAL A 217 -10.95 11.91 3.85
N GLY A 218 -11.83 11.16 4.50
CA GLY A 218 -13.13 11.64 4.99
C GLY A 218 -14.28 11.57 3.98
N LYS A 219 -14.09 10.95 2.81
CA LYS A 219 -15.11 10.73 1.77
C LYS A 219 -15.85 9.40 2.01
N LEU A 220 -16.58 9.32 3.12
CA LEU A 220 -17.20 8.06 3.60
C LEU A 220 -18.27 7.47 2.67
N GLU A 221 -19.03 8.29 1.94
CA GLU A 221 -20.04 7.80 1.00
C GLU A 221 -19.38 7.17 -0.23
N ASP A 222 -18.31 7.78 -0.74
CA ASP A 222 -17.49 7.23 -1.83
C ASP A 222 -16.83 5.92 -1.37
N ALA A 223 -16.27 5.93 -0.15
CA ALA A 223 -15.69 4.75 0.46
C ALA A 223 -16.66 3.57 0.51
N TYR A 224 -17.91 3.85 0.92
CA TYR A 224 -18.96 2.84 0.98
C TYR A 224 -19.35 2.34 -0.42
N SER A 225 -19.47 3.24 -1.39
CA SER A 225 -19.86 2.92 -2.77
C SER A 225 -18.81 2.03 -3.43
N PHE A 226 -17.53 2.37 -3.28
CA PHE A 226 -16.42 1.52 -3.75
C PHE A 226 -16.37 0.16 -3.06
N LEU A 227 -16.59 0.09 -1.74
CA LEU A 227 -16.63 -1.20 -1.02
C LEU A 227 -17.81 -2.06 -1.49
N ALA A 228 -18.99 -1.46 -1.65
CA ALA A 228 -20.19 -2.14 -2.11
C ALA A 228 -19.96 -2.75 -3.49
N TYR A 229 -19.39 -1.99 -4.42
CA TYR A 229 -18.98 -2.48 -5.74
C TYR A 229 -17.99 -3.66 -5.63
N ALA A 230 -16.90 -3.49 -4.89
CA ALA A 230 -15.89 -4.55 -4.72
C ALA A 230 -16.48 -5.83 -4.11
N SER A 231 -17.41 -5.70 -3.16
CA SER A 231 -18.03 -6.83 -2.44
C SER A 231 -18.98 -7.66 -3.31
N ARG A 232 -19.43 -7.10 -4.42
CA ARG A 232 -20.38 -7.74 -5.34
C ARG A 232 -19.79 -8.04 -6.71
N LEU A 233 -18.49 -7.77 -6.92
CA LEU A 233 -17.81 -7.88 -8.21
C LEU A 233 -18.08 -9.22 -8.91
N ASP A 234 -17.80 -10.33 -8.23
CA ASP A 234 -18.03 -11.67 -8.78
C ASP A 234 -19.51 -12.05 -8.78
N LEU A 235 -20.25 -11.70 -7.73
CA LEU A 235 -21.67 -12.06 -7.54
C LEU A 235 -22.58 -11.46 -8.62
N ASP A 236 -22.30 -10.22 -9.02
CA ASP A 236 -23.07 -9.49 -10.03
C ASP A 236 -22.36 -9.43 -11.39
N ASN A 237 -21.21 -10.11 -11.51
CA ASN A 237 -20.39 -10.17 -12.72
C ASN A 237 -20.08 -8.78 -13.32
N TYR A 238 -19.68 -7.82 -12.48
CA TYR A 238 -19.45 -6.43 -12.92
C TYR A 238 -18.37 -6.33 -14.00
N ASN A 239 -17.31 -7.14 -13.90
CA ASN A 239 -16.24 -7.19 -14.89
C ASN A 239 -16.56 -8.05 -16.13
N ARG A 240 -17.73 -8.70 -16.16
CA ARG A 240 -18.21 -9.55 -17.27
C ARG A 240 -17.23 -10.66 -17.65
N ASN A 241 -16.53 -11.21 -16.67
CA ASN A 241 -15.51 -12.23 -16.83
C ASN A 241 -15.45 -13.20 -15.63
N THR A 242 -16.47 -13.24 -14.75
CA THR A 242 -16.52 -14.20 -13.62
C THR A 242 -16.49 -15.66 -14.11
N ASP A 243 -16.91 -15.92 -15.34
CA ASP A 243 -16.78 -17.23 -16.00
C ASP A 243 -15.32 -17.69 -16.16
N GLN A 244 -14.36 -16.76 -16.13
CA GLN A 244 -12.92 -17.04 -16.17
C GLN A 244 -12.33 -17.39 -14.81
N GLY A 245 -13.09 -17.23 -13.72
CA GLY A 245 -12.68 -17.51 -12.35
C GLY A 245 -13.02 -16.37 -11.38
N LEU A 246 -12.91 -16.67 -10.09
CA LEU A 246 -13.14 -15.70 -9.01
C LEU A 246 -11.97 -14.72 -8.89
N HIS A 247 -12.28 -13.46 -8.63
CA HIS A 247 -11.28 -12.41 -8.44
C HIS A 247 -10.75 -12.41 -6.98
N ALA A 248 -9.88 -13.36 -6.65
CA ALA A 248 -9.35 -13.54 -5.29
C ALA A 248 -8.77 -12.24 -4.67
N THR A 249 -8.08 -11.43 -5.47
CA THR A 249 -7.55 -10.12 -5.02
C THR A 249 -8.68 -9.15 -4.64
N ALA A 250 -9.78 -9.11 -5.41
CA ALA A 250 -10.93 -8.27 -5.07
C ALA A 250 -11.56 -8.71 -3.75
N SER A 251 -11.73 -10.02 -3.55
CA SER A 251 -12.25 -10.57 -2.28
C SER A 251 -11.37 -10.18 -1.09
N SER A 252 -10.04 -10.23 -1.24
CA SER A 252 -9.10 -9.76 -0.20
C SER A 252 -9.20 -8.24 0.02
N GLY A 253 -9.46 -7.48 -1.04
CA GLY A 253 -9.68 -6.04 -1.00
C GLY A 253 -10.92 -5.65 -0.19
N VAL A 254 -11.99 -6.45 -0.22
CA VAL A 254 -13.19 -6.22 0.60
C VAL A 254 -12.85 -6.29 2.09
N TRP A 255 -12.05 -7.29 2.49
CA TRP A 255 -11.55 -7.40 3.86
C TRP A 255 -10.71 -6.17 4.25
N ALA A 256 -9.83 -5.71 3.36
CA ALA A 256 -9.02 -4.50 3.57
C ALA A 256 -9.88 -3.23 3.66
N GLY A 257 -10.91 -3.08 2.83
CA GLY A 257 -11.84 -1.96 2.87
C GLY A 257 -12.60 -1.86 4.19
N VAL A 258 -13.01 -2.99 4.76
CA VAL A 258 -13.65 -3.01 6.10
C VAL A 258 -12.64 -2.62 7.19
N ILE A 259 -11.45 -3.19 7.19
CA ILE A 259 -10.53 -3.10 8.34
C ILE A 259 -9.60 -1.90 8.25
N SER A 260 -8.94 -1.74 7.10
CA SER A 260 -8.07 -0.58 6.84
C SER A 260 -8.88 0.65 6.45
N GLY A 261 -9.99 0.50 5.72
CA GLY A 261 -10.88 1.63 5.42
C GLY A 261 -11.68 2.04 6.65
N PHE A 262 -12.80 1.36 6.91
CA PHE A 262 -13.71 1.74 7.99
C PHE A 262 -13.13 1.52 9.39
N GLY A 263 -12.38 0.45 9.63
CA GLY A 263 -11.68 0.26 10.91
C GLY A 263 -10.51 1.23 11.11
N GLY A 264 -10.09 1.93 10.06
CA GLY A 264 -8.98 2.88 10.08
C GLY A 264 -7.65 2.26 10.50
N LEU A 265 -7.45 0.95 10.29
CA LEU A 265 -6.23 0.25 10.68
C LEU A 265 -5.04 0.72 9.82
N ARG A 266 -3.98 1.17 10.47
CA ARG A 266 -2.65 1.41 9.84
C ARG A 266 -1.60 0.55 10.54
N THR A 267 -0.83 -0.17 9.73
CA THR A 267 0.14 -1.19 10.18
C THR A 267 1.59 -0.75 9.97
N ASP A 268 1.80 0.39 9.34
CA ASP A 268 3.10 0.97 9.04
C ASP A 268 3.65 1.85 10.16
N MET A 269 2.95 1.91 11.30
CA MET A 269 3.43 2.47 12.57
C MET A 269 3.62 1.37 13.62
N GLU A 270 4.37 1.69 14.68
CA GLU A 270 4.46 0.88 15.88
C GLU A 270 4.17 1.75 17.11
N PRO A 271 3.13 1.45 17.91
CA PRO A 271 2.16 0.35 17.74
C PRO A 271 1.19 0.56 16.56
N LEU A 272 0.34 -0.44 16.28
CA LEU A 272 -0.77 -0.33 15.31
C LEU A 272 -1.65 0.89 15.61
N SER A 273 -2.17 1.53 14.57
CA SER A 273 -3.09 2.66 14.72
C SER A 273 -4.47 2.36 14.17
N PHE A 274 -5.50 2.90 14.83
CA PHE A 274 -6.90 2.76 14.46
C PHE A 274 -7.59 4.14 14.47
N ALA A 275 -8.43 4.37 13.46
CA ALA A 275 -9.35 5.49 13.41
C ALA A 275 -10.73 5.01 12.91
N PRO A 276 -11.48 4.24 13.73
CA PRO A 276 -12.71 3.62 13.26
C PRO A 276 -13.77 4.64 12.87
N GLN A 277 -14.46 4.34 11.78
CA GLN A 277 -15.59 5.06 11.23
C GLN A 277 -16.68 4.05 10.86
N ILE A 278 -17.92 4.51 10.66
CA ILE A 278 -19.04 3.64 10.31
C ILE A 278 -19.92 4.30 9.25
N PRO A 279 -20.17 3.66 8.10
CA PRO A 279 -21.01 4.26 7.07
C PRO A 279 -22.47 4.32 7.54
N LYS A 280 -23.24 5.28 7.02
CA LYS A 280 -24.63 5.53 7.44
C LYS A 280 -25.51 4.27 7.40
N LYS A 281 -25.33 3.43 6.39
CA LYS A 281 -26.12 2.20 6.18
C LYS A 281 -25.82 1.06 7.16
N TRP A 282 -24.69 1.08 7.88
CA TRP A 282 -24.34 0.01 8.83
C TRP A 282 -24.78 0.33 10.25
N LYS A 283 -25.37 -0.64 10.96
CA LYS A 283 -25.67 -0.53 12.39
C LYS A 283 -24.41 -0.71 13.24
N SER A 284 -23.61 -1.71 12.88
CA SER A 284 -22.36 -2.09 13.54
C SER A 284 -21.55 -3.05 12.67
N TYR A 285 -20.26 -3.15 12.92
CA TYR A 285 -19.40 -4.19 12.36
C TYR A 285 -18.35 -4.62 13.41
N LYS A 286 -17.77 -5.80 13.19
CA LYS A 286 -16.75 -6.38 14.07
C LYS A 286 -15.74 -7.13 13.24
N PHE A 287 -14.47 -7.01 13.62
CA PHE A 287 -13.38 -7.78 13.02
C PHE A 287 -12.37 -8.22 14.08
N ARG A 288 -11.49 -9.12 13.68
CA ARG A 288 -10.40 -9.64 14.51
C ARG A 288 -9.10 -9.58 13.73
N LEU A 289 -8.00 -9.31 14.42
CA LEU A 289 -6.66 -9.37 13.85
C LEU A 289 -5.70 -10.02 14.84
N PHE A 290 -4.62 -10.57 14.30
CA PHE A 290 -3.51 -11.10 15.08
C PHE A 290 -2.36 -10.09 15.06
N TYR A 291 -1.82 -9.76 16.22
CA TYR A 291 -0.71 -8.83 16.37
C TYR A 291 0.15 -9.27 17.55
N ARG A 292 1.44 -9.56 17.27
CA ARG A 292 2.44 -9.93 18.28
C ARG A 292 1.98 -11.00 19.29
N GLY A 293 1.40 -12.09 18.81
CA GLY A 293 0.93 -13.17 19.68
C GLY A 293 -0.51 -13.01 20.18
N SER A 294 -1.08 -11.81 20.09
CA SER A 294 -2.41 -11.50 20.62
C SER A 294 -3.46 -11.38 19.53
N ARG A 295 -4.68 -11.83 19.83
CA ARG A 295 -5.85 -11.66 18.96
C ARG A 295 -6.71 -10.52 19.50
N ILE A 296 -6.75 -9.43 18.75
CA ILE A 296 -7.52 -8.23 19.07
C ILE A 296 -8.86 -8.32 18.36
N GLN A 297 -9.95 -8.07 19.07
CA GLN A 297 -11.28 -7.87 18.52
C GLN A 297 -11.62 -6.38 18.55
N VAL A 298 -12.10 -5.86 17.43
CA VAL A 298 -12.60 -4.49 17.32
C VAL A 298 -14.07 -4.56 16.95
N SER A 299 -14.92 -3.94 17.76
CA SER A 299 -16.37 -3.85 17.57
C SER A 299 -16.77 -2.39 17.47
N VAL A 300 -17.45 -2.02 16.39
CA VAL A 300 -17.79 -0.63 16.08
C VAL A 300 -19.29 -0.53 15.84
N ASN A 301 -19.94 0.42 16.49
CA ASN A 301 -21.34 0.79 16.25
C ASN A 301 -21.44 2.29 15.99
N LYS A 302 -22.66 2.84 15.94
CA LYS A 302 -22.89 4.27 15.66
C LYS A 302 -22.28 5.24 16.66
N THR A 303 -21.99 4.81 17.88
CA THR A 303 -21.58 5.70 18.97
C THR A 303 -20.19 5.38 19.50
N ASN A 304 -19.76 4.12 19.44
CA ASN A 304 -18.56 3.65 20.11
C ASN A 304 -17.75 2.67 19.25
N ALA A 305 -16.45 2.63 19.50
CA ALA A 305 -15.56 1.54 19.13
C ALA A 305 -14.99 0.90 20.40
N THR A 306 -15.11 -0.42 20.50
CA THR A 306 -14.61 -1.24 21.61
C THR A 306 -13.51 -2.15 21.10
N PHE A 307 -12.39 -2.18 21.81
CA PHE A 307 -11.21 -2.99 21.54
C PHE A 307 -10.98 -3.94 22.70
N GLU A 308 -10.71 -5.21 22.41
CA GLU A 308 -10.55 -6.26 23.42
C GLU A 308 -9.49 -7.27 22.97
N VAL A 309 -8.60 -7.68 23.88
CA VAL A 309 -7.75 -8.86 23.64
C VAL A 309 -8.54 -10.09 24.03
N ILE A 310 -8.92 -10.88 23.04
CA ILE A 310 -9.72 -12.10 23.25
C ILE A 310 -8.86 -13.36 23.46
N SER A 311 -7.55 -13.26 23.22
CA SER A 311 -6.55 -14.28 23.54
C SER A 311 -5.13 -13.71 23.36
N GLY A 312 -4.20 -14.09 24.23
CA GLY A 312 -2.83 -13.56 24.26
C GLY A 312 -2.65 -12.44 25.27
N ASP A 313 -1.52 -11.74 25.19
CA ASP A 313 -1.14 -10.68 26.14
C ASP A 313 -1.75 -9.32 25.79
N ALA A 314 -1.68 -8.39 26.73
CA ALA A 314 -2.07 -7.01 26.51
C ALA A 314 -1.22 -6.37 25.39
N VAL A 315 -1.86 -5.51 24.59
CA VAL A 315 -1.21 -4.88 23.43
C VAL A 315 -1.41 -3.38 23.43
N ASP A 316 -0.35 -2.66 23.14
CA ASP A 316 -0.43 -1.23 22.87
C ASP A 316 -0.95 -0.99 21.45
N VAL A 317 -1.85 -0.01 21.33
CA VAL A 317 -2.39 0.50 20.08
C VAL A 317 -2.54 2.01 20.16
N THR A 318 -2.59 2.67 19.01
CA THR A 318 -2.98 4.08 18.90
C THR A 318 -4.43 4.14 18.42
N ILE A 319 -5.30 4.84 19.15
CA ILE A 319 -6.71 5.03 18.75
C ILE A 319 -6.96 6.54 18.65
N PHE A 320 -7.31 7.01 17.45
CA PHE A 320 -7.46 8.44 17.14
C PHE A 320 -6.25 9.28 17.61
N GLY A 321 -5.03 8.78 17.39
CA GLY A 321 -3.79 9.44 17.77
C GLY A 321 -3.40 9.33 19.25
N LYS A 322 -4.18 8.64 20.09
CA LYS A 322 -3.86 8.42 21.51
C LYS A 322 -3.41 6.99 21.74
N ARG A 323 -2.22 6.81 22.32
CA ARG A 323 -1.73 5.49 22.75
C ARG A 323 -2.60 4.94 23.89
N ARG A 324 -2.97 3.68 23.79
CA ARG A 324 -3.80 2.94 24.75
C ARG A 324 -3.29 1.51 24.83
N THR A 325 -3.44 0.90 26.00
CA THR A 325 -3.20 -0.53 26.19
C THR A 325 -4.54 -1.26 26.19
N VAL A 326 -4.68 -2.26 25.32
CA VAL A 326 -5.86 -3.12 25.22
C VAL A 326 -5.59 -4.40 26.00
N THR A 327 -6.49 -4.73 26.93
CA THR A 327 -6.47 -5.96 27.72
C THR A 327 -7.74 -6.78 27.42
N SER A 328 -7.92 -7.90 28.14
CA SER A 328 -9.16 -8.67 28.13
C SER A 328 -10.37 -7.91 28.71
N ASP A 329 -10.15 -6.90 29.56
CA ASP A 329 -11.24 -6.08 30.10
C ASP A 329 -11.82 -5.13 29.04
N GLY A 330 -11.06 -4.93 27.96
CA GLY A 330 -11.40 -4.09 26.83
C GLY A 330 -11.34 -2.59 27.13
N ILE A 331 -11.30 -1.80 26.06
CA ILE A 331 -11.38 -0.34 26.11
C ILE A 331 -12.42 0.14 25.12
N THR A 332 -13.22 1.12 25.53
CA THR A 332 -14.25 1.72 24.67
C THR A 332 -13.96 3.20 24.47
N VAL A 333 -14.02 3.64 23.22
CA VAL A 333 -13.90 5.04 22.83
C VAL A 333 -15.15 5.50 22.10
N LYS A 334 -15.56 6.75 22.31
CA LYS A 334 -16.63 7.36 21.53
C LYS A 334 -16.13 7.66 20.13
N LEU A 335 -16.96 7.38 19.13
CA LEU A 335 -16.75 7.88 17.78
C LEU A 335 -17.04 9.39 17.76
N LYS A 336 -16.31 10.14 16.93
CA LYS A 336 -16.70 11.51 16.63
C LYS A 336 -18.02 11.45 15.87
N ALA A 337 -19.01 12.24 16.29
CA ALA A 337 -20.23 12.42 15.51
C ALA A 337 -19.84 12.99 14.13
N ASP A 338 -20.49 12.51 13.06
CA ASP A 338 -20.37 13.09 11.73
C ASP A 338 -20.67 14.60 11.86
N LYS A 339 -19.68 15.43 11.51
CA LYS A 339 -19.82 16.90 11.50
C LYS A 339 -20.44 17.36 10.20
#